data_AF-A0AAU6DP51-F1
#
_entry.id   AF-A0AAU6DP51-F1
#
_cell.length_a   1.000
_cell.length_b   1.000
_cell.length_c   1.000
_cell.angle_alpha   90.00
_cell.angle_beta   90.00
_cell.angle_gamma   90.00
#
_symmetry.space_group_name_H-M   'P 1'
#
loop_
_entity.id
_entity.type
_entity.pdbx_description
1 polymer ?
#
loop_
_entity_poly.entity_id
_entity_poly.type
_entity_poly.pdbx_seq_one_letter_code
_entity_poly.pdbx_strand_id
1 'polypeptide(L)'
;MNTTTVEVVDRAEVLPLVDTVLGWDLDGPSLPEPEIALGMVEHLTDFGRIAADALCTLCLSIPANSAAGQRAQATLSEASRRLYMPPPHVTRRAAAHRAQNLARLYRALVRATAQVEEQARTAFHASQDATTEGNPG
;
A
#
# COMPACT_ATOMS: atom_id res chain seq x y z
N MET A 1 -0.50 -16.54 26.05
CA MET A 1 -1.24 -15.54 25.27
C MET A 1 -0.20 -14.56 24.77
N ASN A 2 0.28 -14.75 23.54
CA ASN A 2 1.36 -13.93 22.98
C ASN A 2 0.74 -12.75 22.28
N THR A 3 1.03 -11.56 22.80
CA THR A 3 0.73 -10.27 22.22
C THR A 3 1.56 -10.13 20.94
N THR A 4 0.97 -10.42 19.78
CA THR A 4 1.61 -10.15 18.50
C THR A 4 1.61 -8.64 18.32
N THR A 5 2.74 -8.02 18.67
CA THR A 5 3.14 -6.72 18.14
C THR A 5 3.10 -6.82 16.62
N VAL A 6 2.06 -6.26 16.02
CA VAL A 6 2.09 -5.87 14.61
C VAL A 6 3.21 -4.85 14.54
N GLU A 7 4.41 -5.28 14.21
CA GLU A 7 5.51 -4.39 13.86
C GLU A 7 4.97 -3.51 12.75
N VAL A 8 4.70 -2.26 13.10
CA VAL A 8 4.46 -1.20 12.13
C VAL A 8 5.76 -1.12 11.35
N VAL A 9 5.84 -1.86 10.24
CA VAL A 9 6.95 -1.77 9.31
C VAL A 9 7.11 -0.29 8.99
N ASP A 10 8.27 0.26 9.36
CA ASP A 10 8.51 1.68 9.21
C ASP A 10 8.54 2.02 7.72
N ARG A 11 7.63 2.92 7.30
CA ARG A 11 7.60 3.42 5.92
C ARG A 11 8.97 3.99 5.52
N ALA A 12 9.75 4.50 6.48
CA ALA A 12 11.11 4.98 6.26
C ALA A 12 12.09 3.89 5.80
N GLU A 13 11.85 2.63 6.16
CA GLU A 13 12.68 1.49 5.75
C GLU A 13 12.27 0.94 4.39
N VAL A 14 10.97 0.98 4.05
CA VAL A 14 10.45 0.39 2.81
C VAL A 14 10.57 1.31 1.60
N LEU A 15 10.43 2.63 1.79
CA LEU A 15 10.49 3.59 0.67
C LEU A 15 11.83 3.57 -0.10
N PRO A 16 13.00 3.48 0.54
CA PRO A 16 14.27 3.33 -0.17
C PRO A 16 14.34 2.06 -1.04
N LEU A 17 13.76 0.94 -0.57
CA LEU A 17 13.69 -0.31 -1.34
C LEU A 17 12.79 -0.16 -2.57
N VAL A 18 11.63 0.48 -2.38
CA VAL A 18 10.70 0.82 -3.48
C VAL A 18 11.40 1.69 -4.52
N ASP A 19 12.13 2.71 -4.09
CA ASP A 19 12.85 3.62 -4.98
C ASP A 19 13.96 2.91 -5.75
N THR A 20 14.71 2.03 -5.06
CA THR A 20 15.73 1.18 -5.67
C THR A 20 15.15 0.32 -6.79
N VAL A 21 14.07 -0.41 -6.51
CA VAL A 21 13.42 -1.31 -7.46
C VAL A 21 12.84 -0.54 -8.66
N LEU A 22 12.25 0.63 -8.43
CA LEU A 22 11.71 1.48 -9.49
C LEU A 22 12.80 2.14 -10.34
N GLY A 23 14.04 2.22 -9.85
CA GLY A 23 15.20 2.71 -10.59
C GLY A 23 15.82 1.69 -11.55
N TRP A 24 15.40 0.42 -11.51
CA TRP A 24 15.94 -0.59 -12.43
C TRP A 24 15.57 -0.32 -13.88
N ASP A 25 16.57 -0.27 -14.75
CA ASP A 25 16.37 -0.21 -16.20
C ASP A 25 16.07 -1.62 -16.72
N LEU A 26 14.81 -1.91 -17.05
CA LEU A 26 14.34 -3.23 -17.48
C LEU A 26 14.91 -3.72 -18.82
N ASP A 27 15.51 -2.82 -19.60
CA ASP A 27 16.15 -3.11 -20.88
C ASP A 27 17.68 -2.99 -20.80
N GLY A 28 18.20 -2.57 -19.64
CA GLY A 28 19.61 -2.29 -19.41
C GLY A 28 20.43 -3.52 -19.04
N PRO A 29 21.76 -3.48 -19.27
CA PRO A 29 22.68 -4.54 -18.86
C PRO A 29 22.84 -4.63 -17.33
N SER A 30 22.41 -3.60 -16.59
CA SER A 30 22.52 -3.46 -15.13
C SER A 30 21.34 -4.05 -14.36
N LEU A 31 20.55 -4.93 -14.99
CA LEU A 31 19.48 -5.65 -14.27
C LEU A 31 20.06 -6.46 -13.11
N PRO A 32 19.43 -6.45 -11.93
CA PRO A 32 19.82 -7.37 -10.86
C PRO A 32 19.75 -8.83 -11.30
N GLU A 33 20.56 -9.66 -10.63
CA GLU A 33 20.44 -11.11 -10.70
C GLU A 33 19.04 -11.58 -10.28
N PRO A 34 18.54 -12.72 -10.82
CA PRO A 34 17.20 -13.20 -10.53
C PRO A 34 16.93 -13.35 -9.04
N GLU A 35 17.91 -13.81 -8.26
CA GLU A 35 17.81 -14.04 -6.82
C GLU A 35 17.58 -12.73 -6.06
N ILE A 36 18.28 -11.65 -6.45
CA ILE A 36 18.11 -10.32 -5.86
C ILE A 36 16.71 -9.79 -6.20
N ALA A 37 16.29 -9.93 -7.46
CA ALA A 37 14.97 -9.48 -7.89
C ALA A 37 13.84 -10.27 -7.20
N LEU A 38 14.00 -11.58 -7.02
CA LEU A 38 13.06 -12.44 -6.32
C LEU A 38 13.00 -12.10 -4.82
N GLY A 39 14.13 -11.84 -4.17
CA GLY A 39 14.15 -11.36 -2.79
C GLY A 39 13.37 -10.05 -2.62
N MET A 40 13.52 -9.12 -3.57
CA MET A 40 12.70 -7.89 -3.58
C MET A 40 11.21 -8.16 -3.82
N VAL A 41 10.86 -9.17 -4.63
CA VAL A 41 9.46 -9.59 -4.81
C VAL A 41 8.86 -10.10 -3.50
N GLU A 42 9.61 -10.91 -2.74
CA GLU A 42 9.17 -11.43 -1.43
C GLU A 42 8.95 -10.28 -0.44
N HIS A 43 9.97 -9.43 -0.23
CA HIS A 43 9.86 -8.28 0.67
C HIS A 43 8.70 -7.34 0.30
N LEU A 44 8.57 -6.96 -0.96
CA LEU A 44 7.49 -6.09 -1.41
C LEU A 44 6.11 -6.75 -1.32
N THR A 45 6.03 -8.08 -1.40
CA THR A 45 4.78 -8.81 -1.20
C THR A 45 4.35 -8.74 0.27
N ASP A 46 5.27 -8.98 1.20
CA ASP A 46 4.97 -8.92 2.63
C ASP A 46 4.60 -7.51 3.07
N PHE A 47 5.39 -6.51 2.67
CA PHE A 47 5.06 -5.11 2.94
C PHE A 47 3.75 -4.67 2.27
N GLY A 48 3.49 -5.16 1.06
CA GLY A 48 2.23 -4.90 0.35
C GLY A 48 1.02 -5.47 1.09
N ARG A 49 1.14 -6.66 1.70
CA ARG A 49 0.07 -7.28 2.50
C ARG A 49 -0.23 -6.47 3.76
N ILE A 50 0.81 -6.08 4.49
CA ILE A 50 0.67 -5.24 5.70
C ILE A 50 0.00 -3.91 5.34
N ALA A 51 0.45 -3.25 4.28
CA ALA A 51 -0.14 -1.98 3.84
C ALA A 51 -1.60 -2.14 3.36
N ALA A 52 -1.94 -3.25 2.70
CA ALA A 52 -3.31 -3.53 2.28
C ALA A 52 -4.24 -3.79 3.48
N ASP A 53 -3.78 -4.54 4.48
CA ASP A 53 -4.55 -4.80 5.70
C ASP A 53 -4.81 -3.52 6.51
N ALA A 54 -3.78 -2.68 6.65
CA ALA A 54 -3.90 -1.37 7.29
C ALA A 54 -4.90 -0.46 6.55
N LEU A 55 -4.83 -0.40 5.22
CA LEU A 55 -5.78 0.36 4.40
C LEU A 55 -7.21 -0.19 4.53
N CYS A 56 -7.39 -1.52 4.54
CA CYS A 56 -8.69 -2.17 4.72
C CYS A 56 -9.32 -1.75 6.07
N THR A 57 -8.55 -1.84 7.15
CA THR A 57 -8.99 -1.41 8.49
C THR A 57 -9.37 0.06 8.50
N LEU A 58 -8.56 0.93 7.91
CA LEU A 58 -8.81 2.37 7.89
C LEU A 58 -10.06 2.74 7.08
N CYS A 59 -10.37 1.98 6.01
CA CYS A 59 -11.59 2.19 5.23
C CYS A 59 -12.88 2.01 6.06
N LEU A 60 -12.83 1.30 7.19
CA LEU A 60 -13.97 1.16 8.11
C LEU A 60 -14.31 2.47 8.84
N SER A 61 -13.40 3.43 8.86
CA SER A 61 -13.56 4.73 9.53
C SER A 61 -14.16 5.83 8.64
N ILE A 62 -14.48 5.53 7.38
CA ILE A 62 -15.04 6.52 6.43
C ILE A 62 -16.33 6.00 5.79
N PRO A 63 -17.21 6.88 5.29
CA PRO A 63 -18.40 6.46 4.55
C PRO A 63 -18.02 5.64 3.31
N ALA A 64 -18.72 4.52 3.11
CA ALA A 64 -18.44 3.57 2.02
C ALA A 64 -18.59 4.19 0.61
N ASN A 65 -19.44 5.22 0.47
CA ASN A 65 -19.67 5.94 -0.78
C ASN A 65 -18.75 7.15 -0.99
N SER A 66 -17.79 7.39 -0.08
CA SER A 66 -16.82 8.47 -0.26
C SER A 66 -15.88 8.18 -1.43
N ALA A 67 -15.42 9.25 -2.11
CA ALA A 67 -14.48 9.11 -3.21
C ALA A 67 -13.15 8.46 -2.78
N ALA A 68 -12.72 8.70 -1.52
CA ALA A 68 -11.55 8.05 -0.94
C ALA A 68 -11.77 6.54 -0.76
N GLY A 69 -12.93 6.13 -0.24
CA GLY A 69 -13.30 4.73 -0.07
C GLY A 69 -13.35 3.97 -1.40
N GLN A 70 -13.96 4.54 -2.44
CA GLN A 70 -14.01 3.92 -3.77
C GLN A 70 -12.61 3.71 -4.37
N ARG A 71 -11.72 4.70 -4.27
CA ARG A 71 -10.33 4.57 -4.74
C ARG A 71 -9.53 3.56 -3.93
N ALA A 72 -9.72 3.54 -2.61
CA ALA A 72 -9.10 2.55 -1.75
C ALA A 72 -9.55 1.13 -2.12
N GLN A 73 -10.84 0.91 -2.37
CA GLN A 73 -11.37 -0.39 -2.78
C GLN A 73 -10.79 -0.86 -4.13
N ALA A 74 -10.67 0.04 -5.12
CA ALA A 74 -10.01 -0.28 -6.38
C ALA A 74 -8.54 -0.69 -6.17
N THR A 75 -7.83 0.00 -5.28
CA THR A 75 -6.44 -0.31 -4.93
C THR A 75 -6.33 -1.65 -4.20
N LEU A 76 -7.22 -1.93 -3.24
CA LEU A 76 -7.29 -3.20 -2.52
C LEU A 76 -7.61 -4.37 -3.44
N SER A 77 -8.49 -4.17 -4.42
CA SER A 77 -8.82 -5.18 -5.42
C SER A 77 -7.58 -5.55 -6.26
N GLU A 78 -6.80 -4.55 -6.66
CA GLU A 78 -5.55 -4.79 -7.38
C GLU A 78 -4.47 -5.41 -6.49
N ALA A 79 -4.44 -5.07 -5.21
CA ALA A 79 -3.55 -5.69 -4.23
C ALA A 79 -3.85 -7.18 -4.06
N SER A 80 -5.13 -7.54 -3.87
CA SER A 80 -5.59 -8.93 -3.81
C SER A 80 -5.24 -9.71 -5.07
N ARG A 81 -5.29 -9.08 -6.24
CA ARG A 81 -4.90 -9.75 -7.49
C ARG A 81 -3.39 -9.98 -7.58
N ARG A 82 -2.57 -9.00 -7.19
CA ARG A 82 -1.11 -9.05 -7.41
C ARG A 82 -0.35 -9.75 -6.30
N LEU A 83 -0.68 -9.53 -5.03
CA LEU A 83 0.08 -10.03 -3.87
C LEU A 83 -0.04 -11.55 -3.65
N TYR A 84 -0.98 -12.19 -4.35
CA TYR A 84 -1.23 -13.64 -4.27
C TYR A 84 -0.94 -14.37 -5.58
N MET A 85 -0.41 -13.67 -6.58
CA MET A 85 0.07 -14.32 -7.79
C MET A 85 1.35 -15.14 -7.49
N PRO A 86 1.51 -16.30 -8.15
CA PRO A 86 2.68 -17.16 -7.97
C PRO A 86 3.97 -16.43 -8.40
N PRO A 87 5.14 -16.91 -7.93
CA PRO A 87 6.43 -16.37 -8.33
C PRO A 87 6.59 -16.34 -9.86
N PRO A 88 7.23 -15.30 -10.42
CA PRO A 88 7.47 -15.20 -11.85
C PRO A 88 8.47 -16.27 -12.31
N HIS A 89 8.51 -16.54 -13.62
CA HIS A 89 9.58 -17.33 -14.23
C HIS A 89 10.96 -16.74 -13.88
N VAL A 90 11.97 -17.61 -13.74
CA VAL A 90 13.30 -17.30 -13.17
C VAL A 90 14.20 -16.43 -14.09
N THR A 91 13.64 -15.73 -15.08
CA THR A 91 14.42 -14.80 -15.90
C THR A 91 14.62 -13.48 -15.16
N ARG A 92 15.81 -12.88 -15.29
CA ARG A 92 16.14 -11.57 -14.70
C ARG A 92 15.04 -10.53 -14.99
N ARG A 93 14.63 -10.44 -16.25
CA ARG A 93 13.61 -9.49 -16.71
C ARG A 93 12.24 -9.73 -16.07
N ALA A 94 11.79 -10.98 -15.99
CA ALA A 94 10.48 -11.29 -15.42
C ALA A 94 10.45 -10.99 -13.90
N ALA A 95 11.51 -11.36 -13.17
CA ALA A 95 11.63 -11.08 -11.75
C ALA A 95 11.71 -9.56 -11.48
N ALA A 96 12.52 -8.81 -12.23
CA ALA A 96 12.64 -7.37 -12.08
C ALA A 96 11.33 -6.63 -12.41
N HIS A 97 10.65 -7.02 -13.50
CA HIS A 97 9.36 -6.45 -13.87
C HIS A 97 8.29 -6.73 -12.80
N ARG A 98 8.32 -7.92 -12.20
CA ARG A 98 7.44 -8.28 -11.09
C ARG A 98 7.70 -7.40 -9.87
N ALA A 99 8.95 -7.24 -9.48
CA ALA A 99 9.33 -6.37 -8.36
C ALA A 99 8.86 -4.93 -8.59
N GLN A 100 9.07 -4.36 -9.78
CA GLN A 100 8.59 -3.01 -10.11
C GLN A 100 7.07 -2.88 -10.02
N ASN A 101 6.33 -3.88 -10.48
CA ASN A 101 4.87 -3.88 -10.37
C ASN A 101 4.38 -3.91 -8.92
N LEU A 102 5.10 -4.60 -8.03
CA LEU A 102 4.81 -4.62 -6.60
C LEU A 102 5.22 -3.31 -5.92
N ALA A 103 6.36 -2.73 -6.29
CA ALA A 103 6.80 -1.43 -5.78
C ALA A 103 5.81 -0.30 -6.14
N ARG A 104 5.28 -0.30 -7.38
CA ARG A 104 4.20 0.61 -7.81
C ARG A 104 2.92 0.40 -7.00
N LEU A 105 2.55 -0.86 -6.75
CA LEU A 105 1.39 -1.20 -5.93
C LEU A 105 1.55 -0.69 -4.49
N TYR A 106 2.72 -0.88 -3.88
CA TYR A 106 2.99 -0.39 -2.54
C TYR A 106 2.84 1.14 -2.45
N ARG A 107 3.40 1.90 -3.42
CA ARG A 107 3.18 3.35 -3.48
C ARG A 107 1.70 3.72 -3.62
N ALA A 108 0.94 2.96 -4.40
CA ALA A 108 -0.50 3.19 -4.53
C ALA A 108 -1.24 2.95 -3.21
N LEU A 109 -0.90 1.90 -2.47
CA LEU A 109 -1.45 1.61 -1.13
C LEU A 109 -1.15 2.71 -0.13
N VAL A 110 0.10 3.19 -0.08
CA VAL A 110 0.49 4.32 0.81
C VAL A 110 -0.29 5.59 0.46
N ARG A 111 -0.42 5.91 -0.84
CA ARG A 111 -1.21 7.07 -1.29
C ARG A 111 -2.70 6.94 -0.95
N ALA A 112 -3.28 5.76 -1.16
CA ALA A 112 -4.67 5.49 -0.81
C ALA A 112 -4.90 5.64 0.71
N THR A 113 -3.95 5.15 1.53
CA THR A 113 -4.00 5.31 2.99
C THR A 113 -4.05 6.78 3.39
N ALA A 114 -3.14 7.60 2.87
CA ALA A 114 -3.13 9.05 3.16
C ALA A 114 -4.44 9.75 2.74
N GLN A 115 -5.05 9.34 1.63
CA GLN A 115 -6.34 9.89 1.18
C GLN A 115 -7.50 9.51 2.12
N VAL A 116 -7.51 8.28 2.62
CA VAL A 116 -8.52 7.81 3.57
C VAL A 116 -8.33 8.48 4.93
N GLU A 117 -7.09 8.64 5.41
CA GLU A 117 -6.77 9.36 6.66
C GLU A 117 -7.28 10.81 6.59
N GLU A 118 -7.04 11.50 5.47
CA GLU A 118 -7.51 12.87 5.27
C GLU A 118 -9.05 12.97 5.24
N GLN A 119 -9.71 12.02 4.58
CA GLN A 119 -11.17 11.96 4.55
C GLN A 119 -11.75 11.71 5.96
N ALA A 120 -11.12 10.83 6.74
CA ALA A 120 -11.53 10.54 8.12
C ALA A 120 -11.39 11.77 9.02
N ARG A 121 -10.27 12.51 8.91
CA ARG A 121 -10.06 13.78 9.63
C ARG A 121 -11.14 14.81 9.28
N THR A 122 -11.42 14.98 7.98
CA THR A 122 -12.42 15.94 7.50
C THR A 122 -13.82 15.58 8.03
N ALA A 123 -14.20 14.29 7.99
CA ALA A 123 -15.50 13.83 8.49
C ALA A 123 -15.66 14.04 10.01
N PHE A 124 -14.57 13.84 10.76
CA PHE A 124 -14.54 14.05 12.21
C PHE A 124 -14.74 15.53 12.58
N HIS A 125 -14.04 16.45 11.91
CA HIS A 125 -14.20 17.89 12.13
C HIS A 125 -15.62 18.37 11.78
N ALA A 126 -16.16 17.97 10.63
CA ALA A 126 -17.52 18.33 10.23
C ALA A 126 -18.60 17.87 11.25
N SER A 127 -18.36 16.75 11.93
CA SER A 127 -19.27 16.21 12.95
C SER A 127 -19.23 17.03 14.26
N GLN A 128 -18.09 17.62 14.62
CA GLN A 128 -17.94 18.49 15.81
C GLN A 128 -18.55 19.88 15.61
N ASP A 129 -18.40 20.46 14.42
CA ASP A 129 -18.97 21.78 14.13
C ASP A 129 -20.51 21.74 14.17
N ALA A 130 -21.11 20.65 13.63
CA ALA A 130 -22.55 20.42 13.68
C ALA A 130 -23.10 20.25 15.12
N THR A 131 -22.26 19.85 16.09
CA THR A 131 -22.68 19.73 17.49
C THR A 131 -22.61 21.07 18.24
N THR A 132 -21.88 22.06 17.71
CA THR A 132 -21.64 23.35 18.37
C THR A 132 -22.66 24.42 17.95
N GLU A 133 -23.22 24.34 16.74
CA GLU A 133 -24.23 25.30 16.24
C GLU A 133 -25.67 25.02 16.74
N GLY A 134 -25.89 23.93 17.49
CA GLY A 134 -27.22 23.48 17.92
C GLY A 134 -27.80 24.08 19.20
N ASN A 135 -27.23 25.15 19.76
CA ASN A 135 -27.77 25.77 20.99
C ASN A 135 -28.03 27.27 20.84
N PRO A 136 -29.16 27.68 20.25
CA PRO A 136 -29.74 28.98 20.55
C PRO A 136 -30.55 28.83 21.85
N GLY A 137 -29.98 29.35 22.94
CA GLY A 137 -30.76 29.65 24.15
C GLY A 137 -31.78 30.75 23.91
#